data_AF-A0A432QR35-F1
#
_entry.id   AF-A0A432QR35-F1
#
_cell.length_a   1.000
_cell.length_b   1.000
_cell.length_c   1.000
_cell.angle_alpha   90.00
_cell.angle_beta   90.00
_cell.angle_gamma   90.00
#
_symmetry.space_group_name_H-M   'P 1'
#
loop_
_entity.id
_entity.type
_entity.pdbx_description
1 polymer ?
#
loop_
_entity_poly.entity_id
_entity_poly.type
_entity_poly.pdbx_seq_one_letter_code
_entity_poly.pdbx_strand_id
1 'polypeptide(L)' 'MRIKFSRHAKRRAKLYRLSLLAIENVLKKENLSLGKHEIVEEMEGQKFPIKIVVSVEEDTVIVITAYPLKRRKKKR' A
#
# COMPACT_ATOMS: atom_id res chain seq x y z
N MET A 1 17.00 2.92 -0.75
CA MET A 1 15.55 2.90 -0.96
C MET A 1 14.87 4.13 -0.39
N ARG A 2 14.43 5.05 -1.25
CA ARG A 2 13.62 6.24 -0.90
C ARG A 2 12.14 5.94 -1.13
N ILE A 3 11.29 6.15 -0.14
CA ILE A 3 9.84 5.96 -0.28
C ILE A 3 9.16 7.30 -0.56
N LYS A 4 8.37 7.38 -1.62
CA LYS A 4 7.55 8.56 -1.97
C LYS A 4 6.09 8.16 -2.05
N PHE A 5 5.22 8.97 -1.44
CA PHE A 5 3.78 8.80 -1.55
C PHE A 5 3.21 9.75 -2.61
N SER A 6 2.52 9.18 -3.60
CA SER A 6 1.74 9.98 -4.54
C SER A 6 0.64 10.76 -3.80
N ARG A 7 0.16 11.84 -4.44
CA ARG A 7 -1.02 12.59 -3.95
C ARG A 7 -2.22 11.68 -3.71
N HIS A 8 -2.40 10.67 -4.56
CA HIS A 8 -3.51 9.72 -4.46
C HIS A 8 -3.34 8.81 -3.25
N ALA A 9 -2.14 8.26 -3.04
CA ALA A 9 -1.83 7.43 -1.87
C ALA A 9 -2.06 8.20 -0.55
N LYS A 10 -1.57 9.44 -0.45
CA LYS A 10 -1.81 10.28 0.74
C LYS A 10 -3.31 10.51 1.00
N ARG A 11 -4.09 10.79 -0.05
CA ARG A 11 -5.55 10.97 0.05
C ARG A 11 -6.24 9.68 0.53
N ARG A 12 -5.85 8.53 0.00
CA ARG A 12 -6.43 7.22 0.37
C ARG A 12 -6.07 6.83 1.79
N ALA A 13 -4.83 7.06 2.21
CA ALA A 13 -4.40 6.84 3.57
C ALA A 13 -5.23 7.66 4.56
N LYS A 14 -5.47 8.94 4.28
CA LYS A 14 -6.37 9.79 5.10
C LYS A 14 -7.81 9.24 5.12
N LEU A 15 -8.35 8.85 3.96
CA LEU A 15 -9.73 8.34 3.85
C LEU A 15 -9.96 7.08 4.71
N TYR A 16 -8.98 6.18 4.73
CA TYR A 16 -9.08 4.89 5.45
C TYR A 16 -8.37 4.87 6.79
N ARG A 17 -7.88 6.03 7.25
CA ARG A 17 -7.13 6.16 8.51
C ARG A 17 -5.93 5.20 8.55
N LEU A 18 -5.24 5.05 7.42
CA LEU A 18 -4.00 4.29 7.32
C LEU A 18 -2.83 5.17 7.72
N SER A 19 -1.96 4.64 8.58
CA SER A 19 -0.71 5.30 8.93
C SER A 19 0.28 5.17 7.77
N LEU A 20 0.81 6.30 7.29
CA LEU A 20 1.87 6.29 6.27
C LEU A 20 3.12 5.57 6.79
N LEU A 21 3.46 5.74 8.06
CA LEU A 21 4.56 5.03 8.72
C LEU A 21 4.34 3.51 8.72
N ALA A 22 3.10 3.07 8.93
CA ALA A 22 2.79 1.65 8.88
C ALA A 22 2.96 1.09 7.45
N ILE A 23 2.55 1.84 6.42
CA ILE A 23 2.80 1.48 5.01
C ILE A 23 4.31 1.44 4.72
N GLU A 24 5.09 2.41 5.20
CA GLU A 24 6.55 2.40 5.05
C GLU A 24 7.19 1.17 5.68
N ASN A 25 6.75 0.78 6.88
CA ASN A 25 7.26 -0.40 7.58
C ASN A 25 6.97 -1.69 6.83
N VAL A 26 5.80 -1.80 6.17
CA VAL A 26 5.48 -2.93 5.28
C VAL A 26 6.45 -2.95 4.11
N LEU A 27 6.61 -1.81 3.41
CA LEU A 27 7.48 -1.73 2.24
C LEU A 27 8.95 -2.02 2.55
N LYS A 28 9.43 -1.69 3.75
CA LYS A 28 10.81 -1.99 4.18
C LYS A 28 11.07 -3.47 4.46
N LYS A 29 10.02 -4.25 4.75
CA LYS A 29 10.12 -5.70 4.98
C LYS A 29 10.05 -6.49 3.67
N GLU A 30 9.48 -5.90 2.63
CA GLU A 30 9.31 -6.52 1.32
C GLU A 30 10.58 -6.41 0.47
N ASN A 31 10.95 -7.51 -0.19
CA ASN A 31 12.02 -7.52 -1.19
C ASN A 31 11.46 -7.10 -2.56
N LEU A 32 11.39 -5.78 -2.78
CA LEU A 32 10.85 -5.20 -4.01
C LEU A 32 11.92 -5.11 -5.10
N SER A 33 11.67 -5.72 -6.25
CA SER A 33 12.46 -5.55 -7.48
C SER A 33 11.96 -4.36 -8.32
N LEU A 34 12.68 -4.00 -9.38
CA LEU A 34 12.23 -2.95 -10.31
C LEU A 34 10.85 -3.25 -10.90
N GLY A 35 10.03 -2.22 -11.07
CA GLY A 35 8.71 -2.31 -11.69
C GLY A 35 7.56 -2.22 -10.70
N LYS A 36 6.37 -2.69 -11.13
CA LYS A 36 5.12 -2.51 -10.38
C LYS A 36 4.84 -3.71 -9.49
N HIS A 37 4.54 -3.44 -8.23
CA HIS A 37 4.21 -4.46 -7.24
C HIS A 37 2.86 -4.21 -6.58
N GLU A 38 2.20 -5.29 -6.20
CA GLU A 38 0.97 -5.29 -5.43
C GLU A 38 1.18 -6.10 -4.16
N ILE A 39 1.07 -5.45 -3.02
CA ILE A 39 1.26 -6.07 -1.71
C ILE A 39 -0.10 -6.09 -1.02
N VAL A 40 -0.41 -7.18 -0.34
CA VAL A 40 -1.62 -7.31 0.47
C VAL A 40 -1.21 -7.66 1.89
N GLU A 41 -1.46 -6.74 2.81
CA GLU A 41 -1.02 -6.88 4.21
C GLU A 41 -2.19 -6.72 5.17
N GLU A 42 -2.20 -7.52 6.23
CA GLU A 42 -3.10 -7.31 7.36
C GLU A 42 -2.54 -6.22 8.28
N MET A 43 -3.26 -5.10 8.38
CA MET A 43 -2.86 -3.97 9.22
C MET A 43 -3.74 -3.90 10.46
N GLU A 44 -3.12 -3.70 11.62
CA GLU A 44 -3.83 -3.55 12.89
C GLU A 44 -4.85 -2.39 12.82
N GLY A 45 -6.03 -2.59 13.40
CA GLY A 45 -7.12 -1.61 13.38
C GLY A 45 -7.89 -1.54 12.05
N GLN A 46 -7.56 -2.37 11.06
CA GLN A 46 -8.31 -2.47 9.81
C GLN A 46 -9.14 -3.75 9.77
N LYS A 47 -10.42 -3.62 9.38
CA LYS A 47 -11.33 -4.77 9.25
C LYS A 47 -10.99 -5.70 8.08
N PHE A 48 -10.23 -5.20 7.12
CA PHE A 48 -9.89 -5.92 5.91
C PHE A 48 -8.40 -5.73 5.58
N PRO A 49 -7.76 -6.71 4.90
CA PRO A 49 -6.40 -6.55 4.42
C PRO A 49 -6.26 -5.33 3.52
N ILE A 50 -5.14 -4.64 3.60
CA ILE A 50 -4.85 -3.45 2.80
C ILE A 50 -4.03 -3.85 1.59
N LYS A 51 -4.54 -3.55 0.40
CA LYS A 51 -3.77 -3.63 -0.85
C LYS A 51 -2.99 -2.34 -1.06
N ILE A 52 -1.69 -2.46 -1.19
CA ILE A 52 -0.74 -1.38 -1.47
C ILE A 52 -0.17 -1.62 -2.86
N VAL A 53 -0.28 -0.62 -3.74
CA VAL A 53 0.28 -0.69 -5.10
C VAL A 53 1.43 0.29 -5.18
N VAL A 54 2.60 -0.21 -5.58
CA VAL A 54 3.83 0.57 -5.69
C VAL A 54 4.48 0.41 -7.05
N SER A 55 5.25 1.42 -7.46
CA SER A 55 6.18 1.38 -8.59
C SER A 55 7.59 1.57 -8.03
N VAL A 56 8.51 0.66 -8.34
CA VAL A 56 9.92 0.77 -7.96
C VAL A 56 10.68 1.21 -9.19
N GLU A 57 11.27 2.40 -9.11
CA GLU A 57 12.07 3.03 -10.15
C GLU A 57 13.46 3.30 -9.58
N GLU A 58 14.47 2.59 -10.10
CA GLU A 58 15.86 2.62 -9.61
C GLU A 58 15.93 2.36 -8.09
N ASP A 59 16.19 3.39 -7.27
CA ASP A 59 16.22 3.32 -5.80
C ASP A 59 14.99 3.98 -5.12
N THR A 60 13.97 4.34 -5.90
CA THR A 60 12.76 5.01 -5.40
C THR A 60 11.53 4.12 -5.48
N VAL A 61 10.86 3.92 -4.35
CA VAL A 61 9.55 3.27 -4.27
C VAL A 61 8.46 4.33 -4.22
N ILE A 62 7.65 4.40 -5.27
CA ILE A 62 6.52 5.30 -5.39
C ILE A 62 5.25 4.55 -5.02
N VAL A 63 4.62 4.94 -3.91
CA VAL A 63 3.31 4.42 -3.51
C VAL A 63 2.23 5.10 -4.35
N ILE A 64 1.60 4.31 -5.22
CA ILE A 64 0.54 4.77 -6.13
C ILE A 64 -0.78 4.85 -5.38
N THR A 65 -1.19 3.78 -4.70
CA THR A 65 -2.44 3.73 -3.93
C THR A 65 -2.34 2.74 -2.77
N ALA A 66 -3.16 2.92 -1.75
CA ALA A 66 -3.33 1.99 -0.63
C ALA A 66 -4.80 1.93 -0.24
N TYR A 67 -5.39 0.73 -0.13
CA TYR A 67 -6.80 0.60 0.21
C TYR A 67 -7.21 -0.75 0.80
N PRO A 68 -8.23 -0.79 1.67
CA PRO A 68 -8.79 -2.04 2.15
C PRO A 68 -9.42 -2.86 1.02
N LEU A 69 -9.04 -4.13 0.91
CA LEU A 69 -9.69 -5.11 0.07
C LEU A 69 -11.06 -5.44 0.66
N LYS A 70 -12.09 -4.78 0.17
CA LYS A 70 -13.46 -5.21 0.45
C LYS A 70 -13.58 -6.65 -0.04
N ARG A 71 -14.02 -7.60 0.80
CA ARG A 71 -14.38 -8.95 0.33
C ARG A 71 -15.25 -8.76 -0.91
N ARG A 72 -14.80 -9.29 -2.05
CA ARG A 72 -15.64 -9.44 -3.23
C ARG A 72 -16.91 -10.12 -2.72
N LYS A 73 -18.08 -9.47 -2.84
CA LYS A 73 -19.35 -10.17 -2.62
C LYS A 73 -19.23 -11.43 -3.49
N LYS A 74 -19.28 -12.62 -2.86
CA LYS A 74 -19.48 -13.87 -3.60
C LYS A 74 -20.63 -13.58 -4.55
N LYS A 75 -20.40 -13.64 -5.87
CA LYS A 75 -21.48 -13.48 -6.86
C LYS A 75 -22.49 -14.54 -6.43
N ARG A 76 -23.65 -14.10 -5.91
CA ARG A 76 -24.77 -14.99 -5.62
C ARG A 76 -25.23 -15.61 -6.94
#